data_AF-A0A536QH15-F1
#
_entry.id   AF-A0A536QH15-F1
#
_cell.length_a   1.000
_cell.length_b   1.000
_cell.length_c   1.000
_cell.angle_alpha   90.00
_cell.angle_beta   90.00
_cell.angle_gamma   90.00
#
_symmetry.space_group_name_H-M   'P 1'
#
loop_
_entity.id
_entity.type
_entity.pdbx_description
1 polymer ?
#
loop_
_entity_poly.entity_id
_entity_poly.type
_entity_poly.pdbx_seq_one_letter_code
_entity_poly.pdbx_strand_id
1 'polypeptide(L)'
;MCRFALHGLGDAERRLAPRRLGATNRDVGAPRDASAMQRSSPSPTASPSATPEPVVPPCHASQLEARANGQGATGSILGAIFFVNRGGSSCGLRGYPAVLLLDPTGAILDVRVSAAQGDEPLVVLRPGGFGEWTPLTRPPVESAYVTYDWLNWCGARGAVGFRVSLPNGRGTLDAPFISHAATVVGAPGAKPRCDAPDGSFMGVGPFHFSDDVS
;
A
#
# COMPACT_ATOMS: atom_id res chain seq x y z
N MET A 1 -24.42 10.78 -3.96
CA MET A 1 -25.49 9.80 -3.67
C MET A 1 -25.30 8.62 -4.61
N CYS A 2 -24.75 7.50 -4.13
CA CYS A 2 -24.65 6.26 -4.89
C CYS A 2 -25.22 5.11 -4.06
N ARG A 3 -26.14 4.37 -4.66
CA ARG A 3 -26.96 3.30 -4.08
C ARG A 3 -26.16 2.00 -3.93
N PHE A 4 -26.32 1.34 -2.80
CA PHE A 4 -25.98 -0.07 -2.56
C PHE A 4 -27.04 -0.99 -3.19
N ALA A 5 -26.60 -2.08 -3.81
CA ALA A 5 -27.46 -3.18 -4.23
C ALA A 5 -27.15 -4.43 -3.38
N LEU A 6 -28.16 -4.93 -2.67
CA LEU A 6 -28.18 -6.19 -1.92
C LEU A 6 -28.75 -7.30 -2.82
N HIS A 7 -28.10 -8.46 -2.86
CA HIS A 7 -28.66 -9.67 -3.45
C HIS A 7 -28.84 -10.76 -2.38
N GLY A 8 -30.11 -11.07 -2.11
CA GLY A 8 -30.68 -12.42 -2.23
C GLY A 8 -30.30 -13.49 -1.21
N LEU A 9 -31.17 -13.68 -0.21
CA LEU A 9 -31.33 -14.88 0.61
C LEU A 9 -31.84 -16.07 -0.22
N GLY A 10 -31.38 -17.28 0.13
CA GLY A 10 -31.93 -18.56 -0.35
C GLY A 10 -31.86 -19.63 0.75
N ASP A 11 -33.04 -20.03 1.24
CA ASP A 11 -33.37 -21.06 2.24
C ASP A 11 -32.69 -22.43 1.97
N ALA A 12 -32.07 -23.09 2.96
CA ALA A 12 -32.66 -23.92 4.03
C ALA A 12 -33.42 -25.16 3.53
N GLU A 13 -32.79 -26.34 3.60
CA GLU A 13 -33.47 -27.64 3.56
C GLU A 13 -32.81 -28.61 4.55
N ARG A 14 -33.65 -29.26 5.36
CA ARG A 14 -33.32 -30.08 6.51
C ARG A 14 -33.28 -31.57 6.14
N ARG A 15 -32.33 -32.27 6.77
CA ARG A 15 -32.39 -33.62 7.37
C ARG A 15 -33.44 -34.61 6.83
N LEU A 16 -32.97 -35.80 6.41
CA LEU A 16 -33.51 -37.10 6.85
C LEU A 16 -32.60 -38.26 6.41
N ALA A 17 -32.04 -38.98 7.38
CA ALA A 17 -31.68 -40.41 7.27
C ALA A 17 -32.83 -41.20 7.93
N PRO A 18 -33.11 -42.48 7.58
CA PRO A 18 -32.32 -43.57 8.19
C PRO A 18 -32.30 -44.94 7.45
N ARG A 19 -31.64 -45.90 8.13
CA ARG A 19 -31.82 -47.37 8.17
C ARG A 19 -31.05 -48.29 7.21
N ARG A 20 -30.11 -49.01 7.83
CA ARG A 20 -29.56 -50.31 7.42
C ARG A 20 -30.59 -51.44 7.59
N LEU A 21 -30.54 -52.46 6.74
CA LEU A 21 -30.54 -53.90 7.09
C LEU A 21 -30.44 -54.77 5.83
N GLY A 22 -29.68 -55.86 5.88
CA GLY A 22 -29.81 -56.98 4.94
C GLY A 22 -28.48 -57.50 4.38
N ALA A 23 -27.89 -58.49 5.06
CA ALA A 23 -26.82 -59.33 4.52
C ALA A 23 -27.43 -60.45 3.64
N THR A 24 -26.69 -60.92 2.63
CA THR A 24 -26.41 -62.36 2.39
C THR A 24 -25.48 -62.55 1.21
N ASN A 25 -24.57 -63.50 1.40
CA ASN A 25 -23.47 -63.89 0.54
C ASN A 25 -23.93 -64.96 -0.48
N ARG A 26 -23.43 -64.96 -1.72
CA ARG A 26 -23.19 -66.18 -2.52
C ARG A 26 -22.40 -65.90 -3.80
N ASP A 27 -21.30 -66.64 -3.92
CA ASP A 27 -20.41 -66.77 -5.06
C ASP A 27 -21.08 -67.28 -6.34
N VAL A 28 -20.48 -66.91 -7.48
CA VAL A 28 -19.89 -67.80 -8.53
C VAL A 28 -20.03 -67.14 -9.90
N GLY A 29 -18.90 -66.89 -10.57
CA GLY A 29 -18.83 -66.69 -12.03
C GLY A 29 -17.79 -65.67 -12.50
N ALA A 30 -16.63 -66.15 -12.94
CA ALA A 30 -15.72 -65.46 -13.88
C ALA A 30 -15.72 -66.28 -15.20
N PRO A 31 -15.16 -65.84 -16.35
CA PRO A 31 -14.28 -64.67 -16.60
C PRO A 31 -14.53 -63.91 -17.95
N ARG A 32 -13.60 -62.98 -18.30
CA ARG A 32 -13.31 -62.36 -19.63
C ARG A 32 -14.18 -61.13 -19.99
N ASP A 33 -13.69 -59.97 -20.45
CA ASP A 33 -12.44 -59.53 -21.06
C ASP A 33 -12.12 -58.09 -20.61
N ALA A 34 -10.83 -57.80 -20.35
CA ALA A 34 -10.37 -56.45 -20.06
C ALA A 34 -10.09 -55.70 -21.37
N SER A 35 -11.03 -54.87 -21.82
CA SER A 35 -10.74 -53.81 -22.81
C SER A 35 -10.20 -52.59 -22.07
N ALA A 36 -8.89 -52.42 -22.12
CA ALA A 36 -8.19 -51.27 -21.59
C ALA A 36 -8.54 -50.01 -22.41
N MET A 37 -9.43 -49.18 -21.87
CA MET A 37 -9.74 -47.87 -22.44
C MET A 37 -8.68 -46.88 -21.94
N GLN A 38 -7.70 -46.63 -22.82
CA GLN A 38 -6.54 -45.79 -22.59
C GLN A 38 -6.99 -44.32 -22.48
N ARG A 39 -7.00 -43.80 -21.25
CA ARG A 39 -7.27 -42.37 -20.98
C ARG A 39 -6.05 -41.55 -21.39
N SER A 40 -6.16 -40.85 -22.52
CA SER A 40 -5.22 -39.79 -22.90
C SER A 40 -5.21 -38.72 -21.80
N SER A 41 -4.09 -38.56 -21.11
CA SER A 41 -3.90 -37.45 -20.17
C SER A 41 -3.76 -36.14 -20.96
N PRO A 42 -4.43 -35.05 -20.57
CA PRO A 42 -4.17 -33.74 -21.15
C PRO A 42 -2.75 -33.30 -20.80
N SER A 43 -2.04 -32.79 -21.80
CA SER A 43 -0.70 -32.22 -21.65
C SER A 43 -0.74 -31.02 -20.69
N PRO A 44 0.21 -30.85 -19.76
CA PRO A 44 0.22 -29.69 -18.88
C PRO A 44 0.42 -28.42 -19.69
N THR A 45 -0.55 -27.51 -19.63
CA THR A 45 -0.42 -26.13 -20.12
C THR A 45 0.79 -25.49 -19.43
N ALA A 46 1.75 -25.02 -20.21
CA ALA A 46 2.91 -24.31 -19.69
C ALA A 46 2.43 -23.07 -18.90
N SER A 47 2.75 -23.06 -17.61
CA SER A 47 2.56 -21.88 -16.76
C SER A 47 3.46 -20.76 -17.30
N PRO A 48 2.97 -19.51 -17.49
CA PRO A 48 3.83 -18.42 -17.91
C PRO A 48 5.00 -18.29 -16.93
N SER A 49 6.21 -18.31 -17.48
CA SER A 49 7.42 -18.10 -16.70
C SER A 49 7.39 -16.66 -16.18
N ALA A 50 7.52 -16.48 -14.87
CA ALA A 50 7.58 -15.16 -14.26
C ALA A 50 8.75 -14.37 -14.89
N THR A 51 8.46 -13.18 -15.42
CA THR A 51 9.49 -12.25 -15.90
C THR A 51 10.49 -12.00 -14.77
N PRO A 52 11.81 -12.16 -14.99
CA PRO A 52 12.80 -11.87 -13.98
C PRO A 52 12.66 -10.43 -13.49
N GLU A 53 12.56 -10.27 -12.18
CA GLU A 53 12.49 -8.94 -11.58
C GLU A 53 13.81 -8.17 -11.86
N PRO A 54 13.75 -6.87 -12.20
CA PRO A 54 14.96 -6.07 -12.38
C PRO A 54 15.85 -6.12 -11.15
N VAL A 55 17.09 -6.60 -11.31
CA VAL A 55 18.08 -6.62 -10.23
C VAL A 55 18.75 -5.25 -10.18
N VAL A 56 18.14 -4.33 -9.43
CA VAL A 56 18.72 -3.01 -9.13
C VAL A 56 19.16 -2.94 -7.67
N PRO A 57 20.26 -2.21 -7.36
CA PRO A 57 20.67 -2.04 -5.98
C PRO A 57 19.61 -1.28 -5.18
N PRO A 58 19.45 -1.57 -3.88
CA PRO A 58 18.52 -0.84 -3.03
C PRO A 58 18.91 0.64 -2.88
N CYS A 59 17.94 1.56 -2.89
CA CYS A 59 18.23 2.97 -2.62
C CYS A 59 18.65 3.19 -1.16
N HIS A 60 19.68 4.01 -0.96
CA HIS A 60 20.09 4.51 0.35
C HIS A 60 19.58 5.94 0.58
N ALA A 61 19.28 6.31 1.82
CA ALA A 61 18.71 7.62 2.13
C ALA A 61 19.61 8.79 1.67
N SER A 62 20.92 8.60 1.69
CA SER A 62 21.91 9.57 1.18
C SER A 62 21.88 9.77 -0.34
N GLN A 63 21.18 8.91 -1.09
CA GLN A 63 20.99 9.05 -2.53
C GLN A 63 19.65 9.72 -2.87
N LEU A 64 18.78 9.96 -1.89
CA LEU A 64 17.42 10.42 -2.12
C LEU A 64 17.22 11.86 -1.65
N GLU A 65 16.36 12.57 -2.36
CA GLU A 65 15.69 13.77 -1.84
C GLU A 65 14.21 13.43 -1.68
N ALA A 66 13.61 13.86 -0.57
CA ALA A 66 12.19 13.67 -0.30
C ALA A 66 11.51 14.99 -0.02
N ARG A 67 10.23 15.08 -0.37
CA ARG A 67 9.37 16.24 -0.16
C ARG A 67 7.94 15.76 -0.01
N ALA A 68 7.18 16.40 0.86
CA ALA A 68 5.83 15.99 1.19
C ALA A 68 4.79 17.05 0.79
N ASN A 69 3.59 16.60 0.48
CA ASN A 69 2.41 17.44 0.34
C ASN A 69 1.24 16.84 1.10
N GLY A 70 0.17 17.61 1.28
CA GLY A 70 -1.07 17.14 1.87
C GLY A 70 -2.17 18.17 1.71
N GLN A 71 -3.40 17.69 1.68
CA GLN A 71 -4.64 18.47 1.59
C GLN A 71 -5.62 17.99 2.66
N GLY A 72 -6.28 18.95 3.30
CA GLY A 72 -7.07 18.71 4.50
C GLY A 72 -8.54 18.97 4.24
N ALA A 73 -9.38 18.09 4.73
CA ALA A 73 -10.82 18.26 4.71
C ALA A 73 -11.43 17.56 5.93
N THR A 74 -12.46 18.14 6.54
CA THR A 74 -13.32 17.44 7.53
C THR A 74 -12.57 16.77 8.70
N GLY A 75 -11.46 17.35 9.16
CA GLY A 75 -10.70 16.79 10.28
C GLY A 75 -9.72 15.67 9.92
N SER A 76 -9.42 15.48 8.63
CA SER A 76 -8.35 14.62 8.12
C SER A 76 -7.44 15.38 7.15
N ILE A 77 -6.25 14.81 6.92
CA ILE A 77 -5.29 15.25 5.92
C ILE A 77 -4.90 14.03 5.08
N LEU A 78 -5.01 14.15 3.77
CA LEU A 78 -4.53 13.17 2.81
C LEU A 78 -3.36 13.77 2.04
N GLY A 79 -2.28 13.02 1.89
CA GLY A 79 -1.10 13.53 1.21
C GLY A 79 -0.19 12.43 0.69
N ALA A 80 0.95 12.85 0.18
CA ALA A 80 1.99 11.95 -0.26
C ALA A 80 3.38 12.49 0.09
N ILE A 81 4.30 11.56 0.31
CA ILE A 81 5.74 11.82 0.41
C ILE A 81 6.35 11.33 -0.88
N PHE A 82 6.98 12.22 -1.62
CA PHE A 82 7.63 11.91 -2.89
C PHE A 82 9.14 11.76 -2.68
N PHE A 83 9.76 10.95 -3.51
CA PHE A 83 11.17 10.63 -3.49
C PHE A 83 11.75 10.69 -4.90
N VAL A 84 12.92 11.32 -5.02
CA VAL A 84 13.73 11.30 -6.24
C VAL A 84 15.13 10.85 -5.91
N ASN A 85 15.77 10.17 -6.86
CA ASN A 85 17.15 9.73 -6.73
C ASN A 85 18.10 10.82 -7.20
N ARG A 86 18.83 11.45 -6.26
CA ARG A 86 19.90 12.43 -6.51
C ARG A 86 21.28 11.78 -6.67
N GLY A 87 21.38 10.47 -6.48
CA GLY A 87 22.60 9.71 -6.71
C GLY A 87 22.96 9.59 -8.18
N GLY A 88 24.16 9.06 -8.46
CA GLY A 88 24.69 8.90 -9.83
C GLY A 88 24.24 7.62 -10.56
N SER A 89 23.49 6.73 -9.92
CA SER A 89 23.07 5.44 -10.49
C SER A 89 21.65 5.08 -10.08
N SER A 90 20.93 4.33 -10.91
CA SER A 90 19.60 3.84 -10.58
C SER A 90 19.57 2.97 -9.32
N CYS A 91 18.48 3.02 -8.57
CA CYS A 91 18.28 2.22 -7.37
C CYS A 91 16.81 1.85 -7.16
N GLY A 92 16.53 0.88 -6.28
CA GLY A 92 15.19 0.34 -6.00
C GLY A 92 14.66 0.65 -4.59
N LEU A 93 13.40 1.05 -4.52
CA LEU A 93 12.60 1.16 -3.29
C LEU A 93 11.51 0.07 -3.27
N ARG A 94 11.27 -0.54 -2.11
CA ARG A 94 10.24 -1.56 -1.91
C ARG A 94 9.83 -1.58 -0.43
N GLY A 95 8.55 -1.84 -0.18
CA GLY A 95 7.98 -1.98 1.16
C GLY A 95 7.45 -0.68 1.75
N TYR A 96 7.38 -0.62 3.08
CA TYR A 96 6.79 0.49 3.83
C TYR A 96 7.86 1.31 4.57
N PRO A 97 7.99 2.61 4.30
CA PRO A 97 8.83 3.45 5.15
C PRO A 97 8.18 3.61 6.53
N ALA A 98 9.01 3.73 7.57
CA ALA A 98 8.55 4.30 8.84
C ALA A 98 8.63 5.82 8.76
N VAL A 99 7.61 6.53 9.24
CA VAL A 99 7.60 8.00 9.23
C VAL A 99 7.33 8.53 10.63
N LEU A 100 7.90 9.70 10.92
CA LEU A 100 7.64 10.48 12.12
C LEU A 100 7.31 11.90 11.67
N LEU A 101 6.27 12.51 12.24
CA LEU A 101 5.88 13.87 11.92
C LEU A 101 6.73 14.86 12.74
N LEU A 102 7.24 15.91 12.10
CA LEU A 102 8.15 16.88 12.72
C LEU A 102 7.50 18.25 12.89
N ASP A 103 7.79 18.91 14.00
CA ASP A 103 7.47 20.33 14.24
C ASP A 103 8.60 21.27 13.73
N PRO A 104 8.45 22.62 13.79
CA PRO A 104 9.45 23.54 13.27
C PRO A 104 10.78 23.52 14.05
N THR A 105 10.79 22.99 15.27
CA THR A 105 11.99 22.81 16.09
C THR A 105 12.71 21.49 15.77
N GLY A 106 12.10 20.63 14.94
CA GLY A 106 12.57 19.29 14.62
C GLY A 106 12.14 18.23 15.64
N ALA A 107 11.26 18.57 16.59
CA ALA A 107 10.73 17.60 17.55
C ALA A 107 9.69 16.69 16.89
N ILE A 108 9.63 15.44 17.36
CA ILE A 108 8.66 14.45 16.89
C ILE A 108 7.31 14.74 17.55
N LEU A 109 6.28 14.90 16.72
CA LEU A 109 4.90 15.02 17.16
C LEU A 109 4.34 13.64 17.54
N ASP A 110 3.56 13.60 18.61
CA ASP A 110 2.90 12.37 19.08
C ASP A 110 1.73 12.00 18.14
N VAL A 111 2.06 11.22 17.12
CA VAL A 111 1.14 10.68 16.14
C VAL A 111 1.38 9.18 16.06
N ARG A 112 0.34 8.39 16.30
CA ARG A 112 0.41 6.93 16.13
C ARG A 112 0.43 6.60 14.64
N VAL A 113 1.50 5.97 14.17
CA VAL A 113 1.69 5.61 12.76
C VAL A 113 1.54 4.11 12.56
N SER A 114 0.85 3.70 11.49
CA SER A 114 0.81 2.31 11.05
C SER A 114 0.95 2.18 9.54
N ALA A 115 1.53 1.08 9.09
CA ALA A 115 1.50 0.71 7.68
C ALA A 115 0.07 0.36 7.24
N ALA A 116 -0.38 0.95 6.13
CA ALA A 116 -1.59 0.52 5.44
C ALA A 116 -1.37 -0.85 4.78
N GLN A 117 -2.43 -1.51 4.36
CA GLN A 117 -2.34 -2.75 3.59
C GLN A 117 -2.21 -2.44 2.09
N GLY A 118 -1.39 -3.20 1.37
CA GLY A 118 -1.18 -3.02 -0.06
C GLY A 118 -0.02 -3.83 -0.61
N ASP A 119 0.05 -3.90 -1.94
CA ASP A 119 1.14 -4.55 -2.66
C ASP A 119 2.44 -3.74 -2.52
N GLU A 120 3.57 -4.43 -2.46
CA GLU A 120 4.91 -3.83 -2.31
C GLU A 120 5.72 -3.93 -3.61
N PRO A 121 5.38 -3.13 -4.65
CA PRO A 121 6.12 -3.18 -5.89
C PRO A 121 7.58 -2.72 -5.69
N LEU A 122 8.48 -3.22 -6.53
CA LEU A 122 9.82 -2.66 -6.65
C LEU A 122 9.73 -1.41 -7.53
N VAL A 123 10.02 -0.26 -6.94
CA VAL A 123 10.03 1.04 -7.60
C VAL A 123 11.47 1.37 -7.97
N VAL A 124 11.79 1.39 -9.26
CA VAL A 124 13.15 1.70 -9.75
C VAL A 124 13.26 3.18 -10.07
N LEU A 125 14.14 3.90 -9.36
CA LEU A 125 14.40 5.32 -9.57
C LEU A 125 15.70 5.54 -10.34
N ARG A 126 15.59 6.22 -11.47
CA ARG A 126 16.73 6.75 -12.22
C ARG A 126 17.26 8.03 -11.57
N PRO A 127 18.55 8.37 -11.75
CA PRO A 127 19.08 9.68 -11.37
C PRO A 127 18.23 10.81 -11.94
N GLY A 128 17.86 11.76 -11.08
CA GLY A 128 16.95 12.84 -11.41
C GLY A 128 16.81 13.84 -10.28
N GLY A 129 15.69 14.55 -10.25
CA GLY A 129 15.40 15.55 -9.23
C GLY A 129 13.98 16.05 -9.33
N PHE A 130 13.56 16.81 -8.34
CA PHE A 130 12.20 17.35 -8.32
C PHE A 130 11.95 18.45 -9.37
N GLY A 131 12.97 18.98 -10.03
CA GLY A 131 12.83 20.11 -10.93
C GLY A 131 12.14 21.30 -10.25
N GLU A 132 11.31 22.03 -10.99
CA GLU A 132 10.46 23.11 -10.46
C GLU A 132 9.17 22.54 -9.84
N TRP A 133 9.31 21.72 -8.81
CA TRP A 133 8.15 21.21 -8.07
C TRP A 133 7.70 22.22 -7.01
N THR A 134 6.58 22.86 -7.30
CA THR A 134 5.81 23.75 -6.43
C THR A 134 4.44 23.15 -6.10
N PRO A 135 3.71 23.69 -5.12
CA PRO A 135 2.36 23.23 -4.80
C PRO A 135 1.32 23.44 -5.90
N LEU A 136 1.61 24.28 -6.89
CA LEU A 136 0.74 24.55 -8.04
C LEU A 136 1.10 23.73 -9.28
N THR A 137 2.22 23.03 -9.24
CA THR A 137 2.73 22.23 -10.36
C THR A 137 2.50 20.75 -10.13
N ARG A 138 2.45 19.99 -11.22
CA ARG A 138 2.34 18.52 -11.20
C ARG A 138 3.45 17.90 -10.34
N PRO A 139 3.19 16.77 -9.66
CA PRO A 139 4.26 15.99 -9.07
C PRO A 139 5.36 15.65 -10.07
N PRO A 140 6.59 15.42 -9.58
CA PRO A 140 7.73 15.13 -10.43
C PRO A 140 7.53 13.81 -11.19
N VAL A 141 7.78 13.83 -12.50
CA VAL A 141 7.85 12.62 -13.33
C VAL A 141 9.03 11.75 -12.89
N GLU A 142 8.92 10.42 -13.02
CA GLU A 142 9.94 9.45 -12.58
C GLU A 142 10.28 9.50 -11.07
N SER A 143 9.30 9.86 -10.24
CA SER A 143 9.44 9.83 -8.78
C SER A 143 8.77 8.60 -8.16
N ALA A 144 9.20 8.24 -6.95
CA ALA A 144 8.46 7.31 -6.11
C ALA A 144 7.60 8.11 -5.13
N TYR A 145 6.50 7.55 -4.67
CA TYR A 145 5.73 8.14 -3.59
C TYR A 145 5.20 7.11 -2.62
N VAL A 146 4.91 7.55 -1.40
CA VAL A 146 3.99 6.86 -0.47
C VAL A 146 2.84 7.79 -0.15
N THR A 147 1.63 7.25 -0.06
CA THR A 147 0.48 8.00 0.44
C THR A 147 0.44 7.95 1.95
N TYR A 148 -0.15 8.97 2.56
CA TYR A 148 -0.50 8.94 3.97
C TYR A 148 -1.89 9.54 4.18
N ASP A 149 -2.59 9.01 5.17
CA ASP A 149 -3.84 9.54 5.68
C ASP A 149 -3.69 9.84 7.16
N TRP A 150 -3.92 11.09 7.53
CA TRP A 150 -3.76 11.56 8.90
C TRP A 150 -5.10 12.01 9.45
N LEU A 151 -5.57 11.31 10.48
CA LEU A 151 -6.86 11.49 11.11
C LEU A 151 -6.71 12.13 12.50
N ASN A 152 -7.73 12.87 12.92
CA ASN A 152 -7.83 13.45 14.26
C ASN A 152 -6.56 14.23 14.65
N TRP A 153 -6.09 15.11 13.75
CA TRP A 153 -4.81 15.86 13.78
C TRP A 153 -4.70 16.91 14.91
N CYS A 154 -5.09 16.52 16.11
CA CYS A 154 -5.03 17.33 17.31
C CYS A 154 -3.58 17.52 17.78
N GLY A 155 -3.25 18.69 18.34
CA GLY A 155 -1.93 18.98 18.91
C GLY A 155 -0.80 19.17 17.91
N ALA A 156 -0.99 18.81 16.64
CA ALA A 156 0.04 18.84 15.62
C ALA A 156 0.06 20.12 14.78
N ARG A 157 -0.35 21.23 15.41
CA ARG A 157 -0.22 22.56 14.81
C ARG A 157 1.27 22.82 14.55
N GLY A 158 1.59 23.24 13.33
CA GLY A 158 2.96 23.56 12.96
C GLY A 158 3.80 22.38 12.47
N ALA A 159 3.20 21.23 12.11
CA ALA A 159 3.94 20.19 11.41
C ALA A 159 4.61 20.76 10.13
N VAL A 160 5.91 20.51 9.97
CA VAL A 160 6.72 21.04 8.85
C VAL A 160 7.19 19.97 7.87
N GLY A 161 7.02 18.70 8.22
CA GLY A 161 7.36 17.59 7.33
C GLY A 161 7.49 16.28 8.09
N PHE A 162 8.15 15.32 7.44
CA PHE A 162 8.39 13.99 7.99
C PHE A 162 9.88 13.71 8.16
N ARG A 163 10.22 12.92 9.16
CA ARG A 163 11.42 12.09 9.13
C ARG A 163 11.04 10.71 8.62
N VAL A 164 11.67 10.28 7.55
CA VAL A 164 11.41 9.00 6.87
C VAL A 164 12.57 8.05 7.13
N SER A 165 12.28 6.84 7.59
CA SER A 165 13.24 5.75 7.69
C SER A 165 12.97 4.73 6.61
N LEU A 166 13.98 4.46 5.77
CA LEU A 166 13.85 3.49 4.70
C LEU A 166 13.85 2.06 5.24
N PRO A 167 13.12 1.12 4.60
CA PRO A 167 13.10 -0.28 5.00
C PRO A 167 14.49 -0.90 5.04
N ASN A 168 14.68 -1.88 5.94
CA ASN A 168 15.92 -2.66 6.07
C ASN A 168 17.16 -1.82 6.43
N GLY A 169 17.00 -0.72 7.16
CA GLY A 169 18.12 0.03 7.74
C GLY A 169 18.90 0.89 6.73
N ARG A 170 18.29 1.27 5.60
CA ARG A 170 18.96 2.02 4.51
C ARG A 170 19.08 3.53 4.78
N GLY A 171 19.10 3.91 6.05
CA GLY A 171 19.20 5.30 6.50
C GLY A 171 17.86 6.02 6.66
N THR A 172 17.96 7.27 7.07
CA THR A 172 16.82 8.18 7.29
C THR A 172 17.03 9.47 6.49
N LEU A 173 15.93 10.09 6.07
CA LEU A 173 15.92 11.38 5.38
C LEU A 173 14.70 12.19 5.80
N ASP A 174 14.85 13.51 5.80
CA ASP A 174 13.75 14.42 6.08
C ASP A 174 13.01 14.78 4.78
N ALA A 175 11.69 14.83 4.84
CA ALA A 175 10.78 15.16 3.75
C ALA A 175 9.96 16.40 4.15
N PRO A 176 10.49 17.62 3.91
CA PRO A 176 9.78 18.86 4.25
C PRO A 176 8.50 19.01 3.43
N PHE A 177 7.50 19.66 4.00
CA PHE A 177 6.31 20.05 3.27
C PHE A 177 6.62 21.13 2.24
N ILE A 178 6.19 20.92 1.00
CA ILE A 178 6.21 21.97 -0.03
C ILE A 178 5.13 23.02 0.31
N SER A 179 5.50 23.99 1.15
CA SER A 179 4.95 25.32 1.52
C SER A 179 3.47 25.74 1.31
N HIS A 180 2.54 24.85 0.94
CA HIS A 180 1.09 25.04 1.04
C HIS A 180 0.40 23.91 1.81
N ALA A 181 1.11 22.80 2.09
CA ALA A 181 0.61 21.75 3.00
C ALA A 181 0.65 22.19 4.47
N ALA A 182 1.51 23.17 4.83
CA ALA A 182 1.40 23.87 6.10
C ALA A 182 0.08 24.69 6.21
N THR A 183 -0.47 25.12 5.07
CA THR A 183 -1.81 25.74 4.99
C THR A 183 -2.93 24.71 5.08
N VAL A 184 -2.62 23.43 5.15
CA VAL A 184 -3.62 22.37 5.32
C VAL A 184 -3.65 21.89 6.77
N VAL A 185 -2.50 21.87 7.44
CA VAL A 185 -2.39 21.79 8.90
C VAL A 185 -2.58 23.19 9.51
N GLY A 186 -3.75 23.78 9.33
CA GLY A 186 -4.07 25.09 9.89
C GLY A 186 -4.32 26.21 8.87
N ALA A 187 -4.95 25.91 7.73
CA ALA A 187 -5.64 26.93 6.93
C ALA A 187 -6.47 27.82 7.88
N PRO A 188 -6.58 29.13 7.62
CA PRO A 188 -7.49 29.99 8.38
C PRO A 188 -8.91 29.37 8.39
N GLY A 189 -9.33 28.86 9.55
CA GLY A 189 -10.63 28.20 9.74
C GLY A 189 -10.62 26.66 9.80
N ALA A 190 -9.53 25.99 9.42
CA ALA A 190 -9.39 24.55 9.59
C ALA A 190 -9.27 24.21 11.10
N LYS A 191 -10.26 23.50 11.64
CA LYS A 191 -10.25 23.04 13.02
C LYS A 191 -9.85 21.57 13.07
N PRO A 192 -8.82 21.19 13.84
CA PRO A 192 -8.52 19.79 14.06
C PRO A 192 -9.71 19.09 14.71
N ARG A 193 -9.97 17.85 14.30
CA ARG A 193 -10.77 16.94 15.12
C ARG A 193 -9.90 16.55 16.32
N CYS A 194 -10.46 16.71 17.51
CA CYS A 194 -9.81 16.46 18.80
C CYS A 194 -10.75 15.62 19.70
N ASP A 195 -11.62 14.82 19.08
CA ASP A 195 -12.67 14.04 19.74
C ASP A 195 -12.36 12.54 19.77
N ALA A 196 -11.34 12.06 19.05
CA ALA A 196 -10.99 10.64 19.12
C ALA A 196 -10.19 10.32 20.40
N PRO A 197 -10.59 9.26 21.14
CA PRO A 197 -9.97 8.90 22.42
C PRO A 197 -8.51 8.47 22.31
N ASP A 198 -8.11 8.00 21.13
CA ASP A 198 -6.76 7.51 20.88
C ASP A 198 -5.79 8.56 20.30
N GLY A 199 -6.21 9.83 20.20
CA GLY A 199 -5.37 10.90 19.67
C GLY A 199 -5.15 10.88 18.15
N SER A 200 -4.08 11.52 17.69
CA SER A 200 -3.71 11.62 16.28
C SER A 200 -3.24 10.27 15.73
N PHE A 201 -3.74 9.86 14.57
CA PHE A 201 -3.36 8.60 13.92
C PHE A 201 -3.07 8.77 12.43
N MET A 202 -2.07 8.06 11.94
CA MET A 202 -1.63 8.11 10.54
C MET A 202 -1.45 6.72 9.92
N GLY A 203 -2.11 6.48 8.79
CA GLY A 203 -1.81 5.37 7.90
C GLY A 203 -0.79 5.78 6.85
N VAL A 204 0.12 4.87 6.49
CA VAL A 204 1.17 5.09 5.47
C VAL A 204 1.22 3.91 4.51
N GLY A 205 1.09 4.19 3.22
CA GLY A 205 1.14 3.19 2.16
C GLY A 205 2.57 2.72 1.81
N PRO A 206 2.69 1.68 0.96
CA PRO A 206 3.97 1.24 0.44
C PRO A 206 4.48 2.19 -0.65
N PHE A 207 5.72 1.99 -1.09
CA PHE A 207 6.27 2.71 -2.23
C PHE A 207 5.52 2.37 -3.53
N HIS A 208 5.11 3.41 -4.26
CA HIS A 208 4.57 3.32 -5.61
C HIS A 208 5.38 4.18 -6.57
N PHE A 209 5.33 3.86 -7.87
CA PHE A 209 5.91 4.69 -8.90
C PHE A 209 4.89 5.74 -9.34
N SER A 210 5.34 7.00 -9.49
CA SER A 210 4.53 8.08 -10.04
C SER A 210 4.65 8.06 -11.56
N ASP A 211 3.90 7.15 -12.19
CA ASP A 211 3.58 7.24 -13.61
C ASP A 211 2.52 8.32 -13.75
N ASP A 212 2.74 9.30 -14.63
CA ASP A 212 1.82 10.40 -14.95
C ASP A 212 0.32 9.99 -14.88
N VAL A 213 -0.42 10.41 -13.85
CA VAL A 213 -1.88 10.22 -13.82
C VAL A 213 -2.48 11.38 -14.62
N SER A 214 -2.94 11.02 -15.82
CA SER A 214 -3.62 11.90 -16.78
C SER A 214 -4.82 12.64 -16.20
#